data_AF-A0A3D2QKW7-F1
#
_entry.id   AF-A0A3D2QKW7-F1
#
_cell.length_a   1.000
_cell.length_b   1.000
_cell.length_c   1.000
_cell.angle_alpha   90.00
_cell.angle_beta   90.00
_cell.angle_gamma   90.00
#
_symmetry.space_group_name_H-M   'P 1'
#
loop_
_entity.id
_entity.type
_entity.pdbx_description
1 polymer ?
#
loop_
_entity_poly.entity_id
_entity_poly.type
_entity_poly.pdbx_seq_one_letter_code
_entity_poly.pdbx_strand_id
1 'polypeptide(L)'
;MNDSTGNGKRLFIKVQRNNLPQVCDKYPFIYLERGRLEIDDSSVKWIDSDGNLVRLPVATINCLLLGPGTSVTHEAVKVMAAANCGVCWVGEDSLLFYAVGQSPTSDTRNLRKQLELSANDKKRLEIARRMFLKRFPEDEVSTKT
;
A
#
# COMPACT_ATOMS: atom_id res chain seq x y z
N MET A 1 -21.11 -3.98 -57.04
CA MET A 1 -19.88 -4.09 -56.26
C MET A 1 -20.17 -3.50 -54.89
N ASN A 2 -20.50 -4.36 -53.93
CA ASN A 2 -20.93 -3.96 -52.59
C ASN A 2 -19.70 -3.65 -51.74
N ASP A 3 -19.59 -2.40 -51.31
CA ASP A 3 -18.63 -1.96 -50.30
C ASP A 3 -19.15 -2.39 -48.91
N SER A 4 -18.65 -3.52 -48.42
CA SER A 4 -18.93 -4.01 -47.07
C SER A 4 -18.01 -3.30 -46.07
N THR A 5 -18.52 -2.19 -45.54
CA THR A 5 -17.98 -1.49 -44.39
C THR A 5 -17.83 -2.43 -43.19
N GLY A 6 -16.59 -2.80 -42.88
CA GLY A 6 -16.25 -3.54 -41.66
C GLY A 6 -16.59 -2.71 -40.43
N ASN A 7 -17.74 -3.00 -39.81
CA ASN A 7 -18.16 -2.40 -38.56
C ASN A 7 -17.26 -2.90 -37.42
N GLY A 8 -16.10 -2.25 -37.26
CA GLY A 8 -15.18 -2.45 -36.15
C GLY A 8 -15.83 -1.99 -34.86
N LYS A 9 -16.63 -2.86 -34.23
CA LYS A 9 -17.12 -2.66 -32.86
C LYS A 9 -15.92 -2.52 -31.95
N ARG A 10 -15.53 -1.28 -31.63
CA ARG A 10 -14.60 -0.98 -30.55
C ARG A 10 -15.21 -1.55 -29.26
N LEU A 11 -14.57 -2.56 -28.70
CA LEU A 11 -14.92 -3.13 -27.40
C LEU A 11 -14.63 -2.07 -26.33
N PHE A 12 -15.61 -1.21 -26.06
CA PHE A 12 -15.59 -0.31 -24.92
C PHE A 12 -15.89 -1.12 -23.66
N ILE A 13 -14.85 -1.69 -23.04
CA ILE A 13 -14.97 -2.23 -21.69
C ILE A 13 -15.13 -1.04 -20.75
N LYS A 14 -16.36 -0.80 -20.29
CA LYS A 14 -16.63 0.22 -19.28
C LYS A 14 -15.95 -0.21 -17.98
N VAL A 15 -14.80 0.39 -17.67
CA VAL A 15 -14.08 0.13 -16.43
C VAL A 15 -14.97 0.58 -15.27
N GLN A 16 -15.53 -0.37 -14.53
CA GLN A 16 -16.27 -0.10 -13.30
C GLN A 16 -15.31 -0.15 -12.11
N ARG A 17 -15.69 0.46 -10.98
CA ARG A 17 -14.84 0.49 -9.77
C ARG A 17 -14.43 -0.91 -9.28
N ASN A 18 -15.28 -1.91 -9.49
CA ASN A 18 -15.04 -3.30 -9.11
C ASN A 18 -14.04 -4.02 -10.02
N ASN A 19 -13.73 -3.45 -11.20
CA ASN A 19 -12.71 -3.97 -12.11
C ASN A 19 -11.30 -3.45 -11.76
N LEU A 20 -11.19 -2.48 -10.84
CA LEU A 20 -9.90 -2.02 -10.34
C LEU A 20 -9.42 -3.00 -9.25
N PRO A 21 -8.14 -3.39 -9.28
CA PRO A 21 -7.57 -4.26 -8.25
C PRO A 21 -7.73 -3.60 -6.87
N GLN A 22 -8.21 -4.38 -5.91
CA GLN A 22 -8.39 -3.94 -4.55
C GLN A 22 -7.12 -4.18 -3.73
N VAL A 23 -7.02 -3.54 -2.57
CA VAL A 23 -5.89 -3.71 -1.64
C VAL A 23 -5.75 -5.16 -1.20
N CYS A 24 -6.86 -5.92 -1.11
CA CYS A 24 -6.85 -7.34 -0.77
C CYS A 24 -6.23 -8.24 -1.85
N ASP A 25 -6.16 -7.77 -3.10
CA ASP A 25 -5.61 -8.54 -4.23
C ASP A 25 -4.10 -8.31 -4.38
N LYS A 26 -3.53 -7.37 -3.62
CA LYS A 26 -2.12 -7.01 -3.63
C LYS A 26 -1.36 -7.76 -2.52
N TYR A 27 -0.10 -8.10 -2.81
CA TYR A 27 0.83 -8.60 -1.79
C TYR A 27 1.03 -7.56 -0.69
N PRO A 28 0.97 -7.93 0.59
CA PRO A 28 0.86 -6.98 1.70
C PRO A 28 2.12 -6.12 1.88
N PHE A 29 3.29 -6.75 1.96
CA PHE A 29 4.56 -6.04 1.98
C PHE A 29 5.73 -6.97 1.65
N ILE A 30 6.87 -6.38 1.28
CA ILE A 30 8.16 -7.07 1.17
C ILE A 30 9.18 -6.28 2.00
N TYR A 31 9.94 -6.98 2.84
CA TYR A 31 11.07 -6.41 3.58
C TYR A 31 12.36 -6.61 2.80
N LEU A 32 13.14 -5.54 2.64
CA LEU A 32 14.40 -5.50 1.91
C LEU A 32 15.43 -4.75 2.75
N GLU A 33 16.64 -5.30 2.85
CA GLU A 33 17.72 -4.74 3.66
C GLU A 33 19.05 -4.93 2.95
N ARG A 34 20.04 -4.06 3.21
CA ARG A 34 21.41 -4.18 2.68
C ARG A 34 21.41 -4.30 1.15
N GLY A 35 20.96 -3.25 0.47
CA GLY A 35 20.91 -3.24 -0.99
C GLY A 35 20.43 -1.92 -1.58
N ARG A 36 20.01 -1.97 -2.84
CA ARG A 36 19.67 -0.78 -3.61
C ARG A 36 18.43 -0.98 -4.48
N LEU A 37 17.54 0.01 -4.45
CA LEU A 37 16.43 0.15 -5.40
C LEU A 37 16.79 1.09 -6.57
N GLU A 38 16.75 0.53 -7.76
CA GLU A 38 17.01 1.21 -9.03
C GLU A 38 15.91 0.94 -10.06
N ILE A 39 15.83 1.81 -11.07
CA ILE A 39 14.96 1.60 -12.22
C ILE A 39 15.84 1.19 -13.40
N ASP A 40 15.44 0.12 -14.06
CA ASP A 40 16.02 -0.29 -15.34
C ASP A 40 14.91 -0.88 -16.22
N ASP A 41 14.88 -0.46 -17.49
CA ASP A 41 13.83 -0.78 -18.46
C ASP A 41 12.40 -0.61 -17.91
N SER A 42 12.14 0.49 -17.18
CA SER A 42 10.83 0.79 -16.56
C SER A 42 10.36 -0.20 -15.48
N SER A 43 11.25 -1.06 -14.99
CA SER A 43 11.00 -1.98 -13.88
C SER A 43 11.81 -1.58 -12.64
N VAL A 44 11.17 -1.63 -11.48
CA VAL A 44 11.86 -1.46 -10.19
C VAL A 44 12.68 -2.73 -9.91
N LYS A 45 13.97 -2.56 -9.68
CA LYS A 45 14.92 -3.62 -9.39
C LYS A 45 15.52 -3.44 -8.01
N TRP A 46 15.68 -4.57 -7.33
CA TRP A 46 16.45 -4.70 -6.12
C TRP A 46 17.80 -5.34 -6.45
N ILE A 47 18.87 -4.68 -6.03
CA ILE A 47 20.24 -5.22 -6.07
C ILE A 47 20.67 -5.39 -4.62
N ASP A 48 20.84 -6.63 -4.16
CA ASP A 48 21.30 -6.89 -2.80
C ASP A 48 22.82 -6.69 -2.64
N SER A 49 23.31 -6.80 -1.41
CA SER A 49 24.72 -6.69 -1.08
C SER A 49 25.60 -7.78 -1.71
N ASP A 50 25.00 -8.92 -2.06
CA ASP A 50 25.69 -10.06 -2.68
C ASP A 50 25.73 -9.95 -4.21
N GLY A 51 25.09 -8.92 -4.77
CA GLY A 51 25.03 -8.64 -6.20
C GLY A 51 23.88 -9.36 -6.93
N ASN A 52 22.94 -9.99 -6.22
CA ASN A 52 21.77 -10.58 -6.84
C ASN A 52 20.80 -9.49 -7.30
N LEU A 53 20.28 -9.65 -8.51
CA LEU A 53 19.33 -8.73 -9.13
C LEU A 53 17.94 -9.35 -9.19
N VAL A 54 16.98 -8.70 -8.53
CA VAL A 54 15.58 -9.12 -8.49
C VAL A 54 14.68 -8.02 -9.05
N ARG A 55 13.79 -8.35 -9.99
CA ARG A 55 12.76 -7.44 -10.49
C ARG A 55 11.53 -7.50 -9.59
N LEU A 56 11.06 -6.35 -9.12
CA LEU A 56 9.92 -6.25 -8.21
C LEU A 56 8.66 -5.83 -8.96
N PRO A 57 7.56 -6.60 -8.90
CA PRO A 57 6.29 -6.25 -9.52
C PRO A 57 5.51 -5.23 -8.66
N VAL A 58 6.02 -4.00 -8.57
CA VAL A 58 5.52 -2.96 -7.64
C VAL A 58 4.04 -2.60 -7.77
N ALA A 59 3.43 -2.80 -8.95
CA ALA A 59 1.99 -2.61 -9.15
C ALA A 59 1.12 -3.60 -8.32
N THR A 60 1.67 -4.76 -8.00
CA THR A 60 1.00 -5.83 -7.26
C THR A 60 1.34 -5.84 -5.77
N ILE A 61 2.28 -4.99 -5.34
CA ILE A 61 2.75 -4.92 -3.96
C ILE A 61 2.17 -3.67 -3.30
N ASN A 62 1.63 -3.81 -2.10
CA ASN A 62 1.08 -2.70 -1.34
C ASN A 62 2.19 -1.81 -0.76
N CYS A 63 3.25 -2.39 -0.20
CA CYS A 63 4.32 -1.63 0.45
C CYS A 63 5.69 -2.33 0.40
N LEU A 64 6.77 -1.56 0.25
CA LEU A 64 8.14 -2.02 0.53
C LEU A 64 8.60 -1.47 1.87
N LEU A 65 9.10 -2.37 2.72
CA LEU A 65 9.75 -2.03 3.98
C LEU A 65 11.26 -2.06 3.75
N LEU A 66 11.89 -0.89 3.80
CA LEU A 66 13.32 -0.71 3.56
C LEU A 66 14.03 -0.66 4.91
N GLY A 67 14.75 -1.72 5.22
CA GLY A 67 15.60 -1.84 6.40
C GLY A 67 16.93 -1.09 6.25
N PRO A 68 17.80 -1.19 7.28
CA PRO A 68 19.12 -0.58 7.28
C PRO A 68 20.00 -0.95 6.07
N GLY A 69 20.94 -0.08 5.70
CA GLY A 69 21.83 -0.34 4.55
C GLY A 69 21.13 -0.32 3.19
N THR A 70 19.91 0.21 3.10
CA THR A 70 19.18 0.37 1.84
C THR A 70 19.46 1.73 1.21
N SER A 71 19.72 1.75 -0.10
CA SER A 71 19.78 2.97 -0.91
C SER A 71 18.67 2.98 -1.97
N VAL A 72 18.15 4.16 -2.28
CA VAL A 72 17.02 4.32 -3.20
C VAL A 72 17.32 5.44 -4.19
N THR A 73 17.08 5.17 -5.47
CA THR A 73 17.13 6.22 -6.50
C THR A 73 15.82 6.99 -6.60
N HIS A 74 15.91 8.25 -7.03
CA HIS A 74 14.75 9.12 -7.19
C HIS A 74 13.70 8.53 -8.15
N GLU A 75 14.13 7.96 -9.28
CA GLU A 75 13.20 7.38 -10.25
C GLU A 75 12.47 6.17 -9.67
N ALA A 76 13.10 5.37 -8.81
CA ALA A 76 12.44 4.27 -8.12
C ALA A 76 11.29 4.79 -7.24
N VAL A 77 11.52 5.85 -6.47
CA VAL A 77 10.46 6.47 -5.64
C VAL A 77 9.30 6.97 -6.51
N LYS A 78 9.61 7.66 -7.61
CA LYS A 78 8.61 8.20 -8.52
C LYS A 78 7.74 7.11 -9.14
N VAL A 79 8.33 6.01 -9.61
CA VAL A 79 7.60 4.88 -10.19
C VAL A 79 6.76 4.15 -9.14
N MET A 80 7.30 3.92 -7.95
CA MET A 80 6.55 3.30 -6.85
C MET A 80 5.34 4.15 -6.44
N ALA A 81 5.52 5.46 -6.32
CA ALA A 81 4.42 6.39 -6.01
C ALA A 81 3.33 6.36 -7.10
N ALA A 82 3.72 6.37 -8.38
CA ALA A 82 2.77 6.27 -9.50
C ALA A 82 2.01 4.93 -9.52
N ALA A 83 2.66 3.84 -9.10
CA ALA A 83 2.06 2.51 -8.99
C ALA A 83 1.20 2.31 -7.73
N ASN A 84 1.10 3.32 -6.86
CA ASN A 84 0.47 3.24 -5.55
C ASN A 84 1.06 2.10 -4.68
N CYS A 85 2.39 1.98 -4.74
CA CYS A 85 3.20 1.11 -3.89
C CYS A 85 3.84 1.97 -2.80
N GLY A 86 3.45 1.74 -1.55
CA GLY A 86 4.00 2.44 -0.41
C GLY A 86 5.47 2.11 -0.19
N VAL A 87 6.20 3.04 0.41
CA VAL A 87 7.60 2.84 0.82
C VAL A 87 7.72 3.29 2.26
N CYS A 88 8.22 2.42 3.12
CA CYS A 88 8.46 2.70 4.53
C CYS A 88 9.90 2.41 4.87
N TRP A 89 10.60 3.36 5.48
CA TRP A 89 11.92 3.13 6.05
C TRP A 89 11.75 2.65 7.48
N VAL A 90 12.30 1.47 7.75
CA VAL A 90 12.16 0.75 9.01
C VAL A 90 13.52 0.35 9.57
N GLY A 91 13.55 -0.03 10.83
CA GLY A 91 14.71 -0.66 11.47
C GLY A 91 14.87 -2.12 11.06
N GLU A 92 15.91 -2.74 11.60
CA GLU A 92 16.13 -4.18 11.49
C GLU A 92 14.90 -4.95 11.97
N ASP A 93 14.56 -6.02 11.24
CA ASP A 93 13.36 -6.85 11.45
C ASP A 93 12.03 -6.07 11.47
N SER A 94 11.99 -4.86 10.90
CA SER A 94 10.83 -3.95 10.95
C SER A 94 10.38 -3.55 12.36
N LEU A 95 11.28 -3.63 13.36
CA LEU A 95 10.96 -3.30 14.76
C LEU A 95 10.75 -1.79 14.98
N LEU A 96 11.45 -0.96 14.22
CA LEU A 96 11.36 0.50 14.28
C LEU A 96 10.78 1.04 12.97
N PHE A 97 10.07 2.16 13.07
CA PHE A 97 9.53 2.87 11.91
C PHE A 97 10.09 4.29 11.91
N TYR A 98 10.78 4.65 10.83
CA TYR A 98 11.47 5.94 10.72
C TYR A 98 10.73 6.92 9.83
N ALA A 99 10.31 6.48 8.65
CA ALA A 99 9.66 7.35 7.67
C ALA A 99 8.75 6.56 6.73
N VAL A 100 7.82 7.27 6.11
CA VAL A 100 6.98 6.75 5.02
C VAL A 100 6.97 7.75 3.88
N GLY A 101 6.86 7.23 2.66
CA GLY A 101 6.61 8.02 1.46
C GLY A 101 5.16 8.54 1.42
N GLN A 102 4.56 8.50 0.23
CA GLN A 102 3.18 8.96 0.07
C GLN A 102 2.16 7.94 0.56
N SER A 103 1.04 8.45 1.10
CA SER A 103 -0.10 7.62 1.49
C SER A 103 -0.73 6.97 0.25
N PRO A 104 -1.10 5.68 0.30
CA PRO A 104 -1.73 5.01 -0.83
C PRO A 104 -3.21 5.41 -1.04
N THR A 105 -3.74 6.29 -0.19
CA THR A 105 -5.13 6.77 -0.24
C THR A 105 -5.26 8.01 -1.12
N SER A 106 -6.16 7.97 -2.10
CA SER A 106 -6.43 9.12 -2.98
C SER A 106 -7.21 10.25 -2.32
N ASP A 107 -7.84 10.00 -1.15
CA ASP A 107 -8.59 11.00 -0.39
C ASP A 107 -8.31 10.90 1.12
N THR A 108 -8.70 11.94 1.86
CA THR A 108 -8.51 12.05 3.31
C THR A 108 -9.77 11.72 4.10
N ARG A 109 -10.82 11.15 3.48
CA ARG A 109 -12.12 10.89 4.14
C ARG A 109 -11.97 10.02 5.38
N ASN A 110 -11.16 8.97 5.28
CA ASN A 110 -10.92 8.03 6.39
C ASN A 110 -10.13 8.70 7.52
N LEU A 111 -9.10 9.48 7.18
CA LEU A 111 -8.32 10.26 8.15
C LEU A 111 -9.21 11.26 8.89
N ARG A 112 -10.04 12.00 8.17
CA ARG A 112 -10.99 12.94 8.76
C ARG A 112 -11.95 12.25 9.74
N LYS A 113 -12.51 11.10 9.33
CA LYS A 113 -13.38 10.29 10.20
C LYS A 113 -12.64 9.84 11.46
N GLN A 114 -11.38 9.42 11.35
CA GLN A 114 -10.56 9.04 12.51
C GLN A 114 -10.37 10.23 13.46
N LEU A 115 -10.07 11.41 12.94
CA LEU A 115 -9.92 12.64 13.72
C LEU A 115 -11.22 13.03 14.47
N GLU A 116 -12.36 12.95 13.79
CA GLU A 116 -13.68 13.23 14.40
C GLU A 116 -14.05 12.24 15.51
N LEU A 117 -13.67 10.96 15.36
CA LEU A 117 -13.89 9.94 16.38
C LEU A 117 -12.94 10.11 17.58
N SER A 118 -11.67 10.48 17.35
CA SER A 118 -10.69 10.66 18.42
C SER A 118 -10.92 11.93 19.25
N ALA A 119 -11.46 12.99 18.63
CA ALA A 119 -11.66 14.29 19.27
C ALA A 119 -12.87 14.34 20.22
N ASN A 120 -13.78 13.35 20.17
CA ASN A 120 -14.95 13.29 21.05
C ASN A 120 -14.77 12.20 22.11
N ASP A 121 -14.78 12.57 23.39
CA ASP A 121 -14.50 11.65 24.50
C ASP A 121 -15.43 10.43 24.54
N LYS A 122 -16.74 10.62 24.28
CA LYS A 122 -17.72 9.51 24.27
C LYS A 122 -17.44 8.54 23.12
N LYS A 123 -17.19 9.07 21.92
CA LYS A 123 -16.88 8.26 20.73
C LYS A 123 -15.52 7.57 20.87
N ARG A 124 -14.51 8.25 21.43
CA ARG A 124 -13.18 7.68 21.69
C ARG A 124 -13.29 6.46 22.60
N LEU A 125 -14.05 6.56 23.70
CA LEU A 125 -14.27 5.44 24.62
C LEU A 125 -15.03 4.29 23.95
N GLU A 126 -16.07 4.59 23.17
CA GLU A 126 -16.81 3.59 22.41
C GLU A 126 -15.90 2.81 21.44
N ILE A 127 -15.03 3.51 20.70
CA ILE A 127 -14.07 2.90 19.79
C ILE A 127 -13.06 2.04 20.56
N ALA A 128 -12.55 2.51 21.71
CA ALA A 128 -11.64 1.73 22.55
C ALA A 128 -12.29 0.42 23.02
N ARG A 129 -13.55 0.46 23.47
CA ARG A 129 -14.32 -0.75 23.84
C ARG A 129 -14.47 -1.71 22.66
N ARG A 130 -14.78 -1.19 21.48
CA ARG A 130 -14.88 -2.00 20.25
C ARG A 130 -13.55 -2.63 19.85
N MET A 131 -12.43 -1.91 19.98
CA MET A 131 -11.10 -2.46 19.72
C MET A 131 -10.73 -3.55 20.73
N PHE A 132 -11.09 -3.36 22.00
CA PHE A 132 -10.89 -4.37 23.04
C PHE A 132 -11.68 -5.65 22.75
N LEU A 133 -12.99 -5.53 22.48
CA LEU A 133 -13.86 -6.67 22.12
C LEU A 133 -13.42 -7.39 20.85
N LYS A 134 -12.81 -6.68 19.90
CA LYS A 134 -12.23 -7.31 18.71
C LYS A 134 -11.02 -8.19 19.05
N ARG A 135 -10.26 -7.84 20.08
CA ARG A 135 -9.12 -8.64 20.58
C ARG A 135 -9.56 -9.76 21.52
N PHE A 136 -10.59 -9.50 22.34
CA PHE A 136 -11.13 -10.41 23.35
C PHE A 136 -12.66 -10.53 23.19
N PRO A 137 -13.15 -11.38 22.27
CA PRO A 137 -14.58 -11.45 21.94
C PRO A 137 -15.47 -11.95 23.08
N GLU A 138 -14.92 -12.75 23.98
CA GLU A 138 -15.65 -13.40 25.07
C GLU A 138 -15.78 -12.53 26.34
N ASP A 139 -15.12 -11.37 26.38
CA ASP A 139 -15.14 -10.48 27.54
C ASP A 139 -16.31 -9.49 27.49
N GLU A 140 -16.98 -9.26 28.63
CA GLU A 140 -17.95 -8.17 28.75
C GLU A 140 -17.28 -6.86 29.19
N VAL A 141 -17.46 -5.81 28.38
CA VAL A 141 -16.88 -4.47 28.59
C VAL A 141 -17.96 -3.43 28.93
N SER A 142 -19.23 -3.82 29.02
CA SER A 142 -20.37 -2.92 29.24
C SER A 142 -20.30 -2.16 30.57
N THR A 143 -19.69 -2.75 31.60
CA THR A 143 -19.69 -2.26 32.99
C THR A 143 -18.33 -1.79 33.48
N LYS A 144 -17.27 -1.89 32.66
CA LYS A 144 -15.92 -1.47 33.03
C LYS A 144 -15.69 -0.03 32.56
N THR A 145 -15.36 0.83 33.53
CA THR A 145 -15.12 2.28 33.33
C THR A 145 -13.82 2.53 32.60
#